data_AF-A0A5N6QLS4-F1
#
_entry.id   AF-A0A5N6QLS4-F1
#
_cell.length_a   1.000
_cell.length_b   1.000
_cell.length_c   1.000
_cell.angle_alpha   90.00
_cell.angle_beta   90.00
_cell.angle_gamma   90.00
#
_symmetry.space_group_name_H-M   'P 1'
#
loop_
_entity.id
_entity.type
_entity.pdbx_description
1 polymer ?
#
loop_
_entity_poly.entity_id
_entity_poly.type
_entity_poly.pdbx_seq_one_letter_code
_entity_poly.pdbx_strand_id
1 'polypeptide(L)'
;MVGNPIAQVFSSSLVTFPRPSPNCLPPFPSKSRRKPARIRAASADAETKNNIWSQTLRPLRDFGFGRRSIWEGGVGLFLVSGTVLLAVGLSRLRGFHMRSKFRKYLAVFEFAQACGICRGTPVRIRGVTVGNVIRITPSLTGIEAVVEVEDDKMIIPRNSVIEVNQSGLLMETLIDITPVDPIPTPSVGPLEPECVEEGVIVCDGQKMKGNQGVSLDAMVAIFTSLGREVEGIGVAQAFSLAQRVSSVIEEAKPLLAKIKALAEDVQPLLAEAHDGGVLREVEKLTRSLTEASEELR
;
A
#
# COMPACT_ATOMS: atom_id res chain seq x y z
N MET A 1 18.89 -37.12 -26.28
CA MET A 1 18.60 -35.97 -27.17
C MET A 1 18.85 -34.71 -26.37
N VAL A 2 19.50 -33.71 -26.97
CA VAL A 2 19.99 -32.50 -26.30
C VAL A 2 19.00 -31.35 -26.51
N GLY A 3 18.75 -30.55 -25.47
CA GLY A 3 17.97 -29.31 -25.54
C GLY A 3 18.54 -28.27 -24.58
N ASN A 4 19.27 -27.28 -25.12
CA ASN A 4 19.92 -26.22 -24.36
C ASN A 4 18.97 -25.03 -24.10
N PRO A 5 19.20 -24.21 -23.06
CA PRO A 5 18.45 -22.98 -22.82
C PRO A 5 18.89 -21.83 -23.73
N ILE A 6 17.99 -20.84 -23.88
CA ILE A 6 18.15 -19.66 -24.74
C ILE A 6 19.08 -18.62 -24.08
N ALA A 7 20.04 -18.12 -24.85
CA ALA A 7 20.82 -16.93 -24.52
C ALA A 7 20.31 -15.73 -25.33
N GLN A 8 20.09 -14.58 -24.68
CA GLN A 8 19.83 -13.31 -25.36
C GLN A 8 21.12 -12.47 -25.41
N VAL A 9 21.51 -12.07 -26.62
CA VAL A 9 22.65 -11.18 -26.88
C VAL A 9 22.11 -9.79 -27.20
N PHE A 10 22.59 -8.76 -26.49
CA PHE A 10 22.24 -7.38 -26.80
C PHE A 10 23.05 -6.87 -28.00
N SER A 11 22.34 -6.21 -28.93
CA SER A 11 22.91 -5.70 -30.18
C SER A 11 23.63 -4.37 -29.99
N SER A 12 24.72 -4.16 -30.73
CA SER A 12 25.53 -2.93 -30.73
C SER A 12 25.39 -2.20 -32.06
N SER A 13 24.79 -1.00 -32.05
CA SER A 13 24.61 -0.18 -33.25
C SER A 13 25.77 0.82 -33.43
N LEU A 14 26.58 0.60 -34.47
CA LEU A 14 27.55 1.58 -34.98
C LEU A 14 26.84 2.74 -35.69
N VAL A 15 27.30 3.98 -35.47
CA VAL A 15 26.87 5.15 -36.26
C VAL A 15 28.10 5.84 -36.85
N THR A 16 28.13 5.93 -38.17
CA THR A 16 29.19 6.55 -38.98
C THR A 16 28.59 7.70 -39.79
N PHE A 17 29.19 8.89 -39.77
CA PHE A 17 28.86 10.01 -40.68
C PHE A 17 30.11 10.89 -40.92
N PRO A 18 30.16 11.74 -41.98
CA PRO A 18 31.34 11.79 -42.86
C PRO A 18 32.02 13.17 -42.95
N ARG A 19 33.14 13.22 -43.67
CA ARG A 19 33.78 14.48 -44.14
C ARG A 19 32.92 15.20 -45.17
N PRO A 20 33.00 16.54 -45.25
CA PRO A 20 33.66 17.13 -46.43
C PRO A 20 34.55 18.35 -46.11
N SER A 21 35.10 18.98 -47.17
CA SER A 21 36.10 20.05 -47.24
C SER A 21 35.94 20.77 -48.61
N PRO A 22 36.61 21.88 -48.96
CA PRO A 22 36.89 23.16 -48.27
C PRO A 22 36.40 24.42 -49.07
N ASN A 23 36.79 25.62 -48.59
CA ASN A 23 36.89 26.91 -49.30
C ASN A 23 35.61 27.68 -49.74
N CYS A 24 35.42 28.88 -49.15
CA CYS A 24 35.06 30.13 -49.88
C CYS A 24 35.15 31.39 -48.97
N LEU A 25 35.55 32.53 -49.56
CA LEU A 25 35.67 33.91 -49.02
C LEU A 25 35.37 34.90 -50.17
N PRO A 26 35.19 36.24 -49.98
CA PRO A 26 34.94 37.08 -48.78
C PRO A 26 33.58 37.83 -48.97
N PRO A 27 33.36 39.18 -48.99
CA PRO A 27 33.98 40.35 -48.29
C PRO A 27 33.01 41.46 -47.74
N PHE A 28 33.53 42.30 -46.81
CA PHE A 28 33.11 43.70 -46.47
C PHE A 28 31.69 43.96 -45.87
N PRO A 29 31.40 45.16 -45.27
CA PRO A 29 32.20 46.39 -45.05
C PRO A 29 32.33 46.75 -43.54
N SER A 30 32.53 48.01 -43.11
CA SER A 30 33.73 48.86 -43.15
C SER A 30 33.54 50.02 -42.13
N LYS A 31 34.63 50.51 -41.51
CA LYS A 31 34.78 51.82 -40.80
C LYS A 31 33.89 52.18 -39.60
N SER A 32 34.54 52.42 -38.46
CA SER A 32 34.66 53.80 -37.94
C SER A 32 36.00 53.98 -37.17
N ARG A 33 36.58 55.18 -37.23
CA ARG A 33 37.96 55.46 -36.80
C ARG A 33 37.98 56.48 -35.67
N ARG A 34 38.26 56.05 -34.44
CA ARG A 34 38.69 56.94 -33.34
C ARG A 34 40.01 56.44 -32.74
N LYS A 35 40.96 57.36 -32.59
CA LYS A 35 42.21 57.27 -31.83
C LYS A 35 42.40 58.64 -31.14
N PRO A 36 43.22 58.78 -30.08
CA PRO A 36 43.91 57.75 -29.32
C PRO A 36 43.61 57.80 -27.79
N ALA A 37 43.84 56.70 -27.09
CA ALA A 37 44.13 56.71 -25.66
C ALA A 37 45.30 55.75 -25.41
N ARG A 38 46.48 56.30 -25.07
CA ARG A 38 47.70 55.51 -24.80
C ARG A 38 47.69 55.03 -23.35
N ILE A 39 46.78 54.12 -23.01
CA ILE A 39 46.82 53.43 -21.71
C ILE A 39 47.80 52.26 -21.82
N ARG A 40 48.92 52.40 -21.12
CA ARG A 40 49.99 51.41 -21.03
C ARG A 40 49.59 50.32 -20.02
N ALA A 41 48.70 49.41 -20.42
CA ALA A 41 48.48 48.18 -19.66
C ALA A 41 49.71 47.28 -19.81
N ALA A 42 50.33 46.88 -18.69
CA ALA A 42 51.50 46.02 -18.71
C ALA A 42 51.10 44.58 -19.03
N SER A 43 51.53 44.07 -20.19
CA SER A 43 51.51 42.64 -20.49
C SER A 43 52.65 41.96 -19.73
N ALA A 44 52.36 41.36 -18.57
CA ALA A 44 53.38 40.77 -17.69
C ALA A 44 53.01 39.38 -17.12
N ASP A 45 52.06 38.67 -17.72
CA ASP A 45 51.55 37.36 -17.21
C ASP A 45 51.72 36.18 -18.18
N ALA A 46 52.69 36.26 -19.11
CA ALA A 46 53.02 35.17 -20.04
C ALA A 46 54.42 34.55 -19.84
N GLU A 47 55.43 35.33 -19.43
CA GLU A 47 56.81 34.80 -19.23
C GLU A 47 57.01 34.10 -17.88
N THR A 48 56.36 34.59 -16.82
CA THR A 48 56.57 34.13 -15.44
C THR A 48 56.23 32.65 -15.24
N LYS A 49 55.25 32.12 -15.99
CA LYS A 49 54.79 30.73 -15.85
C LYS A 49 55.84 29.71 -16.29
N ASN A 50 56.60 29.99 -17.35
CA ASN A 50 57.64 29.07 -17.84
C ASN A 50 58.86 29.04 -16.89
N ASN A 51 59.26 30.19 -16.34
CA ASN A 51 60.41 30.25 -15.45
C ASN A 51 60.16 29.55 -14.10
N ILE A 52 58.98 29.70 -13.50
CA ILE A 52 58.62 29.03 -12.23
C ILE A 52 58.60 27.51 -12.41
N TRP A 53 57.92 26.98 -13.42
CA TRP A 53 57.92 25.53 -13.70
C TRP A 53 59.33 25.01 -14.02
N SER A 54 60.20 25.82 -14.63
CA SER A 54 61.60 25.46 -14.85
C SER A 54 62.44 25.40 -13.57
N GLN A 55 62.00 25.99 -12.46
CA GLN A 55 62.70 25.97 -11.18
C GLN A 55 62.19 24.85 -10.27
N THR A 56 60.86 24.64 -10.16
CA THR A 56 60.29 23.53 -9.38
C THR A 56 60.56 22.15 -9.98
N LEU A 57 60.79 22.03 -11.29
CA LEU A 57 61.14 20.75 -11.93
C LEU A 57 62.66 20.44 -11.94
N ARG A 58 63.54 21.35 -11.47
CA ARG A 58 65.00 21.07 -11.38
C ARG A 58 65.35 19.91 -10.46
N PRO A 59 64.90 19.84 -9.20
CA PRO A 59 65.27 18.74 -8.29
C PRO A 59 64.74 17.37 -8.73
N LEU A 60 63.66 17.34 -9.54
CA LEU A 60 63.12 16.08 -10.10
C LEU A 60 63.94 15.56 -11.29
N ARG A 61 64.72 16.42 -11.95
CA ARG A 61 65.55 16.05 -13.10
C ARG A 61 66.83 15.32 -12.68
N ASP A 62 67.33 15.59 -11.47
CA ASP A 62 68.56 14.97 -10.96
C ASP A 62 68.36 13.50 -10.54
N PHE A 63 67.11 13.04 -10.42
CA PHE A 63 66.75 11.62 -10.31
C PHE A 63 66.71 10.86 -11.64
N GLY A 64 67.27 11.43 -12.73
CA GLY A 64 67.40 10.75 -14.03
C GLY A 64 66.14 10.74 -14.90
N PHE A 65 65.05 11.38 -14.47
CA PHE A 65 63.79 11.41 -15.21
C PHE A 65 63.83 12.39 -16.40
N GLY A 66 64.03 11.85 -17.60
CA GLY A 66 63.96 12.61 -18.85
C GLY A 66 62.56 13.12 -19.20
N ARG A 67 62.45 14.04 -20.16
CA ARG A 67 61.15 14.68 -20.53
C ARG A 67 60.03 13.70 -20.93
N ARG A 68 60.37 12.48 -21.39
CA ARG A 68 59.40 11.41 -21.72
C ARG A 68 58.90 10.68 -20.46
N SER A 69 59.78 10.37 -19.52
CA SER A 69 59.42 9.63 -18.30
C SER A 69 58.52 10.44 -17.34
N ILE A 70 58.56 11.78 -17.42
CA ILE A 70 57.60 12.64 -16.68
C ILE A 70 56.17 12.42 -17.18
N TRP A 71 55.99 12.17 -18.49
CA TRP A 71 54.68 11.89 -19.08
C TRP A 71 54.21 10.47 -18.74
N GLU A 72 55.11 9.49 -18.82
CA GLU A 72 54.86 8.08 -18.45
C GLU A 72 54.48 7.95 -16.96
N GLY A 73 55.22 8.61 -16.06
CA GLY A 73 54.90 8.66 -14.63
C GLY A 73 53.59 9.39 -14.32
N GLY A 74 53.26 10.43 -15.09
CA GLY A 74 51.99 11.17 -14.96
C GLY A 74 50.76 10.31 -15.28
N VAL A 75 50.83 9.47 -16.33
CA VAL A 75 49.75 8.53 -16.68
C VAL A 75 49.57 7.46 -15.60
N GLY A 76 50.67 6.92 -15.05
CA GLY A 76 50.62 5.99 -13.92
C GLY A 76 49.95 6.59 -12.68
N LEU A 77 50.35 7.81 -12.29
CA LEU A 77 49.75 8.51 -11.16
C LEU A 77 48.27 8.84 -11.40
N PHE A 78 47.88 9.21 -12.62
CA PHE A 78 46.48 9.45 -12.97
C PHE A 78 45.62 8.19 -12.86
N LEU A 79 46.10 7.04 -13.36
CA LEU A 79 45.42 5.76 -13.23
C LEU A 79 45.25 5.33 -11.76
N VAL A 80 46.31 5.42 -10.95
CA VAL A 80 46.25 5.09 -9.52
C VAL A 80 45.32 6.03 -8.76
N SER A 81 45.44 7.34 -8.96
CA SER A 81 44.57 8.36 -8.33
C SER A 81 43.11 8.19 -8.74
N GLY A 82 42.85 7.94 -10.03
CA GLY A 82 41.51 7.65 -10.55
C GLY A 82 40.89 6.40 -9.94
N THR A 83 41.68 5.32 -9.80
CA THR A 83 41.23 4.08 -9.17
C THR A 83 40.91 4.28 -7.69
N VAL A 84 41.74 5.01 -6.95
CA VAL A 84 41.51 5.35 -5.53
C VAL A 84 40.26 6.21 -5.36
N LEU A 85 40.09 7.27 -6.15
CA LEU A 85 38.91 8.14 -6.11
C LEU A 85 37.63 7.37 -6.47
N LEU A 86 37.68 6.50 -7.49
CA LEU A 86 36.56 5.65 -7.88
C LEU A 86 36.20 4.64 -6.76
N ALA A 87 37.20 4.00 -6.16
CA ALA A 87 36.98 3.07 -5.04
C ALA A 87 36.35 3.78 -3.83
N VAL A 88 36.84 4.96 -3.46
CA VAL A 88 36.26 5.79 -2.37
C VAL A 88 34.85 6.28 -2.71
N GLY A 89 34.61 6.68 -3.97
CA GLY A 89 33.29 7.08 -4.47
C GLY A 89 32.27 5.94 -4.39
N LEU A 90 32.61 4.77 -4.95
CA LEU A 90 31.77 3.56 -4.88
C LEU A 90 31.54 3.10 -3.44
N SER A 91 32.54 3.23 -2.56
CA SER A 91 32.43 2.90 -1.14
C SER A 91 31.47 3.84 -0.41
N ARG A 92 31.46 5.13 -0.73
CA ARG A 92 30.47 6.08 -0.19
C ARG A 92 29.08 5.87 -0.76
N LEU A 93 28.95 5.62 -2.07
CA LEU A 93 27.65 5.34 -2.70
C LEU A 93 26.98 4.08 -2.15
N ARG A 94 27.75 3.00 -1.94
CA ARG A 94 27.26 1.82 -1.22
C ARG A 94 27.01 2.11 0.26
N GLY A 95 27.94 2.79 0.93
CA GLY A 95 27.89 3.05 2.37
C GLY A 95 26.74 3.93 2.84
N PHE A 96 26.26 4.87 2.00
CA PHE A 96 25.15 5.76 2.36
C PHE A 96 23.79 5.05 2.37
N HIS A 97 23.62 3.98 1.57
CA HIS A 97 22.43 3.12 1.58
C HIS A 97 22.50 1.95 2.58
N MET A 98 23.69 1.62 3.11
CA MET A 98 23.95 0.42 3.93
C MET A 98 24.37 0.73 5.38
N ARG A 99 23.87 1.83 5.97
CA ARG A 99 24.21 2.16 7.38
C ARG A 99 23.16 2.91 8.20
N SER A 100 21.88 2.89 7.84
CA SER A 100 20.88 2.95 8.89
C SER A 100 20.90 1.59 9.61
N LYS A 101 21.27 1.59 10.89
CA LYS A 101 21.32 0.37 11.72
C LYS A 101 19.92 -0.02 12.19
N PHE A 102 18.99 -0.20 11.27
CA PHE A 102 17.68 -0.73 11.62
C PHE A 102 17.87 -2.17 12.12
N ARG A 103 17.70 -2.39 13.43
CA ARG A 103 17.83 -3.71 14.03
C ARG A 103 16.50 -4.40 13.89
N LYS A 104 16.47 -5.41 13.03
CA LYS A 104 15.25 -6.20 12.83
C LYS A 104 14.98 -7.08 14.04
N TYR A 105 13.69 -7.31 14.30
CA TYR A 105 13.22 -8.30 15.25
C TYR A 105 12.10 -9.14 14.64
N LEU A 106 11.86 -10.31 15.21
CA LEU A 106 10.83 -11.25 14.74
C LEU A 106 9.59 -11.17 15.63
N ALA A 107 8.42 -11.23 15.01
CA ALA A 107 7.15 -11.47 15.68
C ALA A 107 6.47 -12.70 15.08
N VAL A 108 5.72 -13.45 15.87
CA VAL A 108 5.00 -14.65 15.40
C VAL A 108 3.51 -14.43 15.58
N PHE A 109 2.75 -14.47 14.49
CA PHE A 109 1.30 -14.28 14.51
C PHE A 109 0.60 -15.62 14.23
N GLU A 110 -0.25 -16.03 15.16
CA GLU A 110 -1.03 -17.26 15.07
C GLU A 110 -2.44 -16.95 14.55
N PHE A 111 -2.79 -17.48 13.38
CA PHE A 111 -4.10 -17.31 12.74
C PHE A 111 -4.82 -18.66 12.66
N ALA A 112 -6.15 -18.65 12.79
CA ALA A 112 -6.96 -19.86 12.56
C ALA A 112 -7.00 -20.26 11.07
N GLN A 113 -6.92 -19.30 10.14
CA GLN A 113 -7.06 -19.54 8.70
C GLN A 113 -6.13 -18.65 7.85
N ALA A 114 -5.66 -19.21 6.72
CA ALA A 114 -4.55 -18.66 5.93
C ALA A 114 -4.86 -17.36 5.17
N CYS A 115 -6.10 -17.15 4.73
CA CYS A 115 -6.56 -15.96 3.98
C CYS A 115 -5.63 -15.45 2.86
N GLY A 116 -4.83 -16.32 2.21
CA GLY A 116 -3.88 -15.96 1.16
C GLY A 116 -2.48 -15.48 1.63
N ILE A 117 -2.16 -15.52 2.93
CA ILE A 117 -0.85 -15.08 3.45
C ILE A 117 0.28 -15.86 2.76
N CYS A 118 1.25 -15.12 2.23
CA CYS A 118 2.41 -15.65 1.52
C CYS A 118 3.71 -15.08 2.12
N ARG A 119 4.86 -15.68 1.77
CA ARG A 119 6.15 -15.03 2.07
C ARG A 119 6.23 -13.72 1.29
N GLY A 120 6.63 -12.64 1.96
CA GLY A 120 6.57 -11.29 1.41
C GLY A 120 5.22 -10.58 1.58
N THR A 121 4.21 -11.19 2.23
CA THR A 121 3.00 -10.47 2.64
C THR A 121 3.41 -9.28 3.54
N PRO A 122 3.01 -8.04 3.20
CA PRO A 122 3.38 -6.86 3.96
C PRO A 122 2.60 -6.79 5.28
N VAL A 123 3.28 -6.33 6.31
CA VAL A 123 2.72 -6.09 7.65
C VAL A 123 2.71 -4.60 7.90
N ARG A 124 1.56 -4.07 8.33
CA ARG A 124 1.31 -2.64 8.44
C ARG A 124 0.79 -2.29 9.83
N ILE A 125 1.29 -1.20 10.43
CA ILE A 125 0.68 -0.58 11.62
C ILE A 125 -0.06 0.67 11.13
N ARG A 126 -1.38 0.74 11.36
CA ARG A 126 -2.23 1.89 10.94
C ARG A 126 -1.99 2.33 9.48
N GLY A 127 -1.82 1.36 8.57
CA GLY A 127 -1.58 1.59 7.14
C GLY A 127 -0.13 1.89 6.73
N VAL A 128 0.83 2.00 7.65
CA VAL A 128 2.26 2.16 7.33
C VAL A 128 2.94 0.79 7.37
N THR A 129 3.62 0.40 6.29
CA THR A 129 4.39 -0.87 6.25
C THR A 129 5.56 -0.83 7.23
N VAL A 130 5.67 -1.84 8.08
CA VAL A 130 6.69 -1.96 9.14
C VAL A 130 7.53 -3.23 9.02
N GLY A 131 7.11 -4.19 8.20
CA GLY A 131 7.71 -5.51 8.13
C GLY A 131 7.06 -6.40 7.08
N ASN A 132 7.57 -7.62 6.94
CA ASN A 132 7.10 -8.60 5.96
C ASN A 132 7.11 -10.02 6.54
N VAL A 133 6.20 -10.88 6.08
CA VAL A 133 6.18 -12.30 6.46
C VAL A 133 7.37 -13.04 5.82
N ILE A 134 8.29 -13.57 6.62
CA ILE A 134 9.48 -14.30 6.14
C ILE A 134 9.25 -15.81 6.03
N ARG A 135 8.42 -16.39 6.92
CA ARG A 135 8.15 -17.83 6.99
C ARG A 135 6.73 -18.05 7.47
N ILE A 136 6.10 -19.12 6.98
CA ILE A 136 4.78 -19.56 7.37
C ILE A 136 4.89 -21.03 7.73
N THR A 137 4.37 -21.42 8.90
CA THR A 137 4.35 -22.80 9.39
C THR A 137 2.88 -23.20 9.59
N PRO A 138 2.30 -24.08 8.74
CA PRO A 138 0.96 -24.61 8.97
C PRO A 138 0.97 -25.60 10.14
N SER A 139 -0.10 -25.62 10.93
CA SER A 139 -0.36 -26.59 11.99
C SER A 139 -1.77 -27.18 11.84
N LEU A 140 -2.15 -28.14 12.69
CA LEU A 140 -3.48 -28.75 12.65
C LEU A 140 -4.60 -27.81 13.15
N THR A 141 -4.25 -26.81 13.96
CA THR A 141 -5.20 -25.90 14.63
C THR A 141 -5.16 -24.47 14.08
N GLY A 142 -4.24 -24.18 13.15
CA GLY A 142 -4.03 -22.84 12.62
C GLY A 142 -2.70 -22.73 11.87
N ILE A 143 -2.18 -21.52 11.77
CA ILE A 143 -0.98 -21.19 11.00
C ILE A 143 -0.16 -20.16 11.78
N GLU A 144 1.15 -20.41 11.89
CA GLU A 144 2.11 -19.46 12.46
C GLU A 144 2.80 -18.68 11.33
N ALA A 145 2.51 -17.40 11.22
CA ALA A 145 3.23 -16.47 10.33
C ALA A 145 4.36 -15.80 11.12
N VAL A 146 5.60 -16.07 10.73
CA VAL A 146 6.79 -15.38 11.25
C VAL A 146 7.03 -14.13 10.42
N VAL A 147 6.91 -12.99 11.09
CA VAL A 147 7.09 -11.65 10.55
C VAL A 147 8.47 -11.13 10.95
N GLU A 148 9.17 -10.52 10.01
CA GLU A 148 10.36 -9.72 10.27
C GLU A 148 9.96 -8.24 10.24
N VAL A 149 10.13 -7.55 11.37
CA VAL A 149 9.91 -6.10 11.50
C VAL A 149 11.23 -5.38 11.17
N GLU A 150 11.16 -4.30 10.40
CA GLU A 150 12.35 -3.70 9.78
C GLU A 150 13.21 -2.89 10.76
N ASP A 151 12.63 -2.28 11.80
CA ASP A 151 13.31 -1.38 12.75
C ASP A 151 12.83 -1.65 14.19
N ASP A 152 13.75 -1.61 15.17
CA ASP A 152 13.45 -1.84 16.60
C ASP A 152 12.65 -0.70 17.23
N LYS A 153 12.56 0.43 16.54
CA LYS A 153 11.67 1.55 16.86
C LYS A 153 10.22 1.34 16.43
N MET A 154 9.95 0.39 15.52
CA MET A 154 8.59 0.05 15.10
C MET A 154 7.99 -0.93 16.11
N ILE A 155 7.54 -0.38 17.23
CA ILE A 155 7.02 -1.12 18.37
C ILE A 155 5.59 -1.60 18.09
N ILE A 156 5.32 -2.88 18.36
CA ILE A 156 3.97 -3.47 18.32
C ILE A 156 3.45 -3.61 19.76
N PRO A 157 2.43 -2.84 20.18
CA PRO A 157 1.78 -3.01 21.48
C PRO A 157 1.03 -4.33 21.60
N ARG A 158 1.07 -4.97 22.78
CA ARG A 158 0.36 -6.24 23.05
C ARG A 158 -1.16 -6.12 23.01
N ASN A 159 -1.71 -4.93 23.21
CA ASN A 159 -3.13 -4.65 23.09
C ASN A 159 -3.56 -4.34 21.64
N SER A 160 -2.70 -4.58 20.64
CA SER A 160 -3.08 -4.43 19.24
C SER A 160 -3.94 -5.60 18.76
N VAL A 161 -5.00 -5.29 18.02
CA VAL A 161 -5.71 -6.29 17.21
C VAL A 161 -4.90 -6.50 15.94
N ILE A 162 -4.62 -7.78 15.61
CA ILE A 162 -3.91 -8.18 14.41
C ILE A 162 -4.92 -8.85 13.50
N GLU A 163 -5.09 -8.35 12.28
CA GLU A 163 -6.08 -8.86 11.32
C GLU A 163 -5.42 -9.13 9.97
N VAL A 164 -5.78 -10.26 9.36
CA VAL A 164 -5.44 -10.50 7.95
C VAL A 164 -6.59 -10.03 7.07
N ASN A 165 -6.30 -9.04 6.25
CA ASN A 165 -7.24 -8.46 5.30
C ASN A 165 -6.81 -8.77 3.86
N GLN A 166 -7.78 -9.03 2.99
CA GLN A 166 -7.59 -9.05 1.54
C GLN A 166 -8.23 -7.79 0.96
N SER A 167 -7.42 -6.88 0.44
CA SER A 167 -7.85 -5.53 0.05
C SER A 167 -7.24 -5.10 -1.29
N GLY A 168 -7.86 -4.07 -1.90
CA GLY A 168 -7.41 -3.49 -3.17
C GLY A 168 -7.88 -4.25 -4.41
N LEU A 169 -7.72 -3.61 -5.58
CA LEU A 169 -8.23 -4.12 -6.86
C LEU A 169 -7.55 -5.42 -7.32
N LEU A 170 -6.36 -5.73 -6.80
CA LEU A 170 -5.58 -6.91 -7.14
C LEU A 170 -5.67 -8.02 -6.07
N MET A 171 -6.58 -7.88 -5.09
CA MET A 171 -6.82 -8.86 -4.02
C MET A 171 -5.54 -9.16 -3.21
N GLU A 172 -4.82 -8.10 -2.82
CA GLU A 172 -3.57 -8.22 -2.08
C GLU A 172 -3.85 -8.62 -0.63
N THR A 173 -3.20 -9.69 -0.16
CA THR A 173 -3.28 -10.09 1.25
C THR A 173 -2.26 -9.30 2.06
N LEU A 174 -2.72 -8.66 3.12
CA LEU A 174 -1.93 -7.82 4.02
C LEU A 174 -2.30 -8.11 5.48
N ILE A 175 -1.35 -7.90 6.40
CA ILE A 175 -1.59 -8.01 7.84
C ILE A 175 -1.63 -6.61 8.42
N ASP A 176 -2.79 -6.19 8.89
CA ASP A 176 -2.98 -4.91 9.58
C ASP A 176 -2.87 -5.12 11.10
N ILE A 177 -2.14 -4.22 11.75
CA ILE A 177 -1.98 -4.13 13.19
C ILE A 177 -2.61 -2.82 13.64
N THR A 178 -3.62 -2.92 14.50
CA THR A 178 -4.38 -1.80 15.04
C THR A 178 -4.23 -1.74 16.57
N PRO A 179 -3.32 -0.89 17.08
CA PRO A 179 -3.21 -0.63 18.52
C PRO A 179 -4.49 -0.03 19.08
N VAL A 180 -5.05 -0.68 20.11
CA VAL A 180 -6.21 -0.20 20.87
C VAL A 180 -5.78 0.83 21.90
N ASP A 181 -6.61 1.85 22.13
CA ASP A 181 -6.35 2.86 23.15
C ASP A 181 -6.71 2.36 24.57
N PRO A 182 -5.92 2.71 25.61
CA PRO A 182 -4.71 3.53 25.56
C PRO A 182 -3.50 2.76 24.99
N ILE A 183 -2.73 3.43 24.14
CA ILE A 183 -1.46 2.89 23.62
C ILE A 183 -0.42 2.90 24.75
N PRO A 184 0.19 1.76 25.13
CA PRO A 184 1.26 1.74 26.11
C PRO A 184 2.52 2.42 25.57
N THR A 185 3.18 3.21 26.41
CA THR A 185 4.52 3.74 26.16
C THR A 185 5.53 2.85 26.87
N PRO A 186 6.26 1.96 26.17
CA PRO A 186 7.24 1.09 26.80
C PRO A 186 8.46 1.89 27.26
N SER A 187 9.12 1.37 28.29
CA SER A 187 10.41 1.87 28.78
C SER A 187 11.58 1.16 28.08
N VAL A 188 11.32 -0.03 27.52
CA VAL A 188 12.32 -0.99 27.01
C VAL A 188 12.04 -1.33 25.53
N GLY A 189 13.08 -1.59 24.74
CA GLY A 189 12.97 -1.97 23.32
C GLY A 189 12.66 -3.45 23.08
N PRO A 190 12.10 -3.83 21.91
CA PRO A 190 11.69 -5.22 21.62
C PRO A 190 12.85 -6.24 21.54
N LEU A 191 14.09 -5.77 21.49
CA LEU A 191 15.32 -6.57 21.44
C LEU A 191 16.08 -6.64 22.79
N GLU A 192 15.56 -6.00 23.83
CA GLU A 192 16.19 -5.93 25.16
C GLU A 192 15.58 -7.01 26.08
N PRO A 193 16.37 -7.67 26.94
CA PRO A 193 15.90 -8.81 27.71
C PRO A 193 14.79 -8.45 28.71
N GLU A 194 14.78 -7.21 29.21
CA GLU A 194 13.76 -6.68 30.12
C GLU A 194 12.37 -6.51 29.46
N CYS A 195 12.28 -6.59 28.12
CA CYS A 195 11.02 -6.47 27.38
C CYS A 195 9.98 -7.53 27.81
N VAL A 196 10.46 -8.75 28.13
CA VAL A 196 9.60 -9.87 28.54
C VAL A 196 8.95 -9.60 29.90
N GLU A 197 9.67 -8.91 30.79
CA GLU A 197 9.20 -8.53 32.13
C GLU A 197 8.23 -7.34 32.08
N GLU A 198 8.44 -6.36 31.18
CA GLU A 198 7.51 -5.23 31.00
C GLU A 198 6.19 -5.70 30.36
N GLY A 199 6.24 -6.62 29.39
CA GLY A 199 5.08 -7.33 28.87
C GLY A 199 4.05 -6.49 28.10
N VAL A 200 4.25 -5.17 27.96
CA VAL A 200 3.33 -4.24 27.26
C VAL A 200 3.48 -4.25 25.73
N ILE A 201 4.59 -4.78 25.21
CA ILE A 201 4.92 -4.87 23.78
C ILE A 201 5.27 -6.30 23.35
N VAL A 202 5.38 -6.50 22.04
CA VAL A 202 5.87 -7.75 21.44
C VAL A 202 7.38 -7.73 21.38
N CYS A 203 8.04 -8.64 22.11
CA CYS A 203 9.48 -8.82 22.06
C CYS A 203 9.90 -9.79 20.93
N ASP A 204 11.19 -9.84 20.63
CA ASP A 204 11.76 -10.75 19.63
C ASP A 204 11.33 -12.21 19.83
N GLY A 205 10.82 -12.82 18.77
CA GLY A 205 10.31 -14.19 18.74
C GLY A 205 9.00 -14.45 19.48
N GLN A 206 8.37 -13.43 20.09
CA GLN A 206 7.11 -13.64 20.83
C GLN A 206 5.91 -13.88 19.92
N LYS A 207 4.94 -14.63 20.47
CA LYS A 207 3.70 -15.03 19.83
C LYS A 207 2.54 -14.09 20.20
N MET A 208 1.76 -13.69 19.20
CA MET A 208 0.44 -13.08 19.35
C MET A 208 -0.60 -13.82 18.53
N LYS A 209 -1.86 -13.79 18.97
CA LYS A 209 -2.99 -14.28 18.18
C LYS A 209 -3.46 -13.19 17.23
N GLY A 210 -3.77 -13.57 15.99
CA GLY A 210 -4.40 -12.72 15.01
C GLY A 210 -5.71 -13.31 14.51
N ASN A 211 -6.59 -12.43 14.05
CA ASN A 211 -7.92 -12.75 13.56
C ASN A 211 -7.96 -12.72 12.02
N GLN A 212 -8.97 -13.37 11.46
CA GLN A 212 -9.36 -13.16 10.07
C GLN A 212 -10.20 -11.88 10.00
N GLY A 213 -9.75 -10.92 9.19
CA GLY A 213 -10.53 -9.73 8.85
C GLY A 213 -11.36 -9.95 7.59
N VAL A 214 -11.43 -8.95 6.71
CA VAL A 214 -12.20 -9.04 5.47
C VAL A 214 -11.48 -9.92 4.46
N SER A 215 -12.19 -10.92 3.92
CA SER A 215 -11.68 -11.78 2.84
C SER A 215 -12.73 -12.00 1.75
N LEU A 216 -12.29 -11.96 0.49
CA LEU A 216 -13.15 -12.14 -0.67
C LEU A 216 -13.65 -13.59 -0.77
N ASP A 217 -12.83 -14.57 -0.38
CA ASP A 217 -13.21 -15.98 -0.32
C ASP A 217 -14.41 -16.21 0.63
N ALA A 218 -14.42 -15.56 1.80
CA ALA A 218 -15.53 -15.66 2.75
C ALA A 218 -16.80 -15.01 2.19
N MET A 219 -16.69 -13.84 1.54
CA MET A 219 -17.83 -13.17 0.90
C MET A 219 -18.44 -14.03 -0.22
N VAL A 220 -17.60 -14.60 -1.10
CA VAL A 220 -18.05 -15.50 -2.19
C VAL A 220 -18.67 -16.78 -1.62
N ALA A 221 -18.11 -17.35 -0.55
CA ALA A 221 -18.69 -18.51 0.13
C ALA A 221 -20.08 -18.19 0.72
N ILE A 222 -20.24 -17.04 1.38
CA ILE A 222 -21.53 -16.58 1.93
C ILE A 222 -22.56 -16.38 0.81
N PHE A 223 -22.22 -15.66 -0.27
CA PHE A 223 -23.14 -15.46 -1.39
C PHE A 223 -23.49 -16.77 -2.13
N THR A 224 -22.54 -17.70 -2.26
CA THR A 224 -22.81 -19.02 -2.86
C THR A 224 -23.70 -19.87 -1.96
N SER A 225 -23.52 -19.79 -0.63
CA SER A 225 -24.39 -20.47 0.34
C SER A 225 -25.82 -19.92 0.27
N LEU A 226 -25.98 -18.60 0.29
CA LEU A 226 -27.27 -17.92 0.16
C LEU A 226 -27.96 -18.25 -1.17
N GLY A 227 -27.22 -18.26 -2.29
CA GLY A 227 -27.75 -18.65 -3.59
C GLY A 227 -28.32 -20.07 -3.59
N ARG A 228 -27.57 -21.04 -3.04
CA ARG A 228 -28.02 -22.44 -2.90
C ARG A 228 -29.22 -22.60 -1.97
N GLU A 229 -29.30 -21.80 -0.90
CA GLU A 229 -30.44 -21.82 0.02
C GLU A 229 -31.72 -21.28 -0.65
N VAL A 230 -31.60 -20.20 -1.45
CA VAL A 230 -32.70 -19.66 -2.25
C VAL A 230 -33.13 -20.62 -3.36
N GLU A 231 -32.19 -21.29 -4.04
CA GLU A 231 -32.51 -22.34 -5.03
C GLU A 231 -33.22 -23.54 -4.40
N GLY A 232 -32.73 -24.03 -3.25
CA GLY A 232 -33.24 -25.23 -2.58
C GLY A 232 -34.58 -25.04 -1.86
N ILE A 233 -34.78 -23.91 -1.19
CA ILE A 233 -35.96 -23.65 -0.36
C ILE A 233 -36.94 -22.68 -1.05
N GLY A 234 -36.43 -21.64 -1.71
CA GLY A 234 -37.24 -20.56 -2.25
C GLY A 234 -38.13 -20.99 -3.41
N VAL A 235 -37.56 -21.55 -4.47
CA VAL A 235 -38.25 -21.72 -5.76
C VAL A 235 -39.41 -22.72 -5.69
N ALA A 236 -39.17 -23.92 -5.18
CA ALA A 236 -40.20 -24.97 -5.10
C ALA A 236 -41.32 -24.60 -4.10
N GLN A 237 -40.95 -24.07 -2.93
CA GLN A 237 -41.91 -23.67 -1.91
C GLN A 237 -42.76 -22.48 -2.40
N ALA A 238 -42.14 -21.44 -2.98
CA ALA A 238 -42.86 -20.28 -3.53
C ALA A 238 -43.79 -20.67 -4.70
N PHE A 239 -43.37 -21.58 -5.58
CA PHE A 239 -44.24 -22.08 -6.65
C PHE A 239 -45.46 -22.82 -6.07
N SER A 240 -45.26 -23.69 -5.08
CA SER A 240 -46.36 -24.40 -4.41
C SER A 240 -47.31 -23.46 -3.65
N LEU A 241 -46.78 -22.39 -3.05
CA LEU A 241 -47.57 -21.36 -2.37
C LEU A 241 -48.36 -20.52 -3.36
N ALA A 242 -47.74 -20.07 -4.46
CA ALA A 242 -48.44 -19.35 -5.53
C ALA A 242 -49.57 -20.19 -6.12
N GLN A 243 -49.36 -21.49 -6.33
CA GLN A 243 -50.38 -22.40 -6.85
C GLN A 243 -51.54 -22.59 -5.86
N ARG A 244 -51.28 -22.72 -4.55
CA ARG A 244 -52.31 -22.80 -3.50
C ARG A 244 -53.08 -21.48 -3.32
N VAL A 245 -52.39 -20.34 -3.38
CA VAL A 245 -53.04 -19.02 -3.32
C VAL A 245 -53.93 -18.82 -4.55
N SER A 246 -53.48 -19.23 -5.73
CA SER A 246 -54.28 -19.17 -6.96
C SER A 246 -55.55 -20.04 -6.88
N SER A 247 -55.46 -21.28 -6.35
CA SER A 247 -56.64 -22.13 -6.19
C SER A 247 -57.63 -21.57 -5.16
N VAL A 248 -57.15 -21.06 -4.02
CA VAL A 248 -58.00 -20.42 -3.00
C VAL A 248 -58.67 -19.15 -3.55
N ILE A 249 -57.98 -18.36 -4.38
CA ILE A 249 -58.57 -17.18 -5.04
C ILE A 249 -59.67 -17.58 -6.01
N GLU A 250 -59.47 -18.62 -6.83
CA GLU A 250 -60.51 -19.16 -7.73
C GLU A 250 -61.73 -19.68 -6.96
N GLU A 251 -61.53 -20.47 -5.91
CA GLU A 251 -62.60 -20.98 -5.04
C GLU A 251 -63.34 -19.85 -4.30
N ALA A 252 -62.63 -18.78 -3.92
CA ALA A 252 -63.20 -17.62 -3.23
C ALA A 252 -63.90 -16.60 -4.15
N LYS A 253 -63.72 -16.64 -5.49
CA LYS A 253 -64.40 -15.71 -6.43
C LYS A 253 -65.90 -15.53 -6.18
N PRO A 254 -66.74 -16.58 -6.04
CA PRO A 254 -68.17 -16.40 -5.78
C PRO A 254 -68.48 -15.79 -4.40
N LEU A 255 -67.59 -15.98 -3.40
CA LEU A 255 -67.71 -15.33 -2.10
C LEU A 255 -67.30 -13.85 -2.19
N LEU A 256 -66.21 -13.53 -2.88
CA LEU A 256 -65.77 -12.16 -3.15
C LEU A 256 -66.83 -11.37 -3.94
N ALA A 257 -67.52 -12.00 -4.89
CA ALA A 257 -68.64 -11.39 -5.61
C ALA A 257 -69.82 -11.06 -4.67
N LYS A 258 -70.18 -11.96 -3.75
CA LYS A 258 -71.20 -11.71 -2.72
C LYS A 258 -70.79 -10.63 -1.72
N ILE A 259 -69.53 -10.62 -1.28
CA ILE A 259 -68.97 -9.59 -0.41
C ILE A 259 -68.98 -8.23 -1.11
N LYS A 260 -68.68 -8.18 -2.42
CA LYS A 260 -68.77 -6.95 -3.20
C LYS A 260 -70.20 -6.42 -3.28
N ALA A 261 -71.19 -7.28 -3.55
CA ALA A 261 -72.60 -6.88 -3.57
C ALA A 261 -73.06 -6.37 -2.18
N LEU A 262 -72.73 -7.09 -1.11
CA LEU A 262 -72.98 -6.64 0.26
C LEU A 262 -72.27 -5.32 0.60
N ALA A 263 -71.06 -5.09 0.09
CA ALA A 263 -70.35 -3.85 0.30
C ALA A 263 -70.99 -2.68 -0.46
N GLU A 264 -71.49 -2.89 -1.68
CA GLU A 264 -72.26 -1.90 -2.45
C GLU A 264 -73.60 -1.57 -1.76
N ASP A 265 -74.30 -2.56 -1.19
CA ASP A 265 -75.54 -2.37 -0.41
C ASP A 265 -75.31 -1.67 0.95
N VAL A 266 -74.15 -1.90 1.58
CA VAL A 266 -73.78 -1.29 2.87
C VAL A 266 -73.13 0.09 2.71
N GLN A 267 -72.57 0.41 1.55
CA GLN A 267 -71.97 1.72 1.25
C GLN A 267 -72.88 2.92 1.55
N PRO A 268 -74.19 2.94 1.19
CA PRO A 268 -75.09 4.03 1.59
C PRO A 268 -75.39 4.03 3.10
N LEU A 269 -75.49 2.87 3.75
CA LEU A 269 -75.70 2.78 5.20
C LEU A 269 -74.48 3.28 5.99
N LEU A 270 -73.26 3.10 5.45
CA LEU A 270 -72.04 3.65 6.03
C LEU A 270 -71.97 5.17 5.87
N ALA A 271 -72.48 5.72 4.76
CA ALA A 271 -72.61 7.16 4.57
C ALA A 271 -73.62 7.78 5.57
N GLU A 272 -74.79 7.16 5.72
CA GLU A 272 -75.82 7.55 6.69
C GLU A 272 -75.29 7.47 8.14
N ALA A 273 -74.57 6.41 8.50
CA ALA A 273 -73.97 6.24 9.82
C ALA A 273 -72.77 7.18 10.11
N HIS A 274 -72.14 7.72 9.07
CA HIS A 274 -71.06 8.70 9.20
C HIS A 274 -71.60 10.10 9.56
N ASP A 275 -72.70 10.52 8.92
CA ASP A 275 -73.43 11.75 9.30
C ASP A 275 -74.25 11.56 10.59
N GLY A 276 -74.77 10.36 10.83
CA GLY A 276 -75.67 10.00 11.93
C GLY A 276 -75.06 9.96 13.35
N GLY A 277 -73.90 10.57 13.59
CA GLY A 277 -73.37 10.87 14.94
C GLY A 277 -72.97 9.70 15.86
N VAL A 278 -73.34 8.45 15.56
CA VAL A 278 -73.13 7.28 16.44
C VAL A 278 -71.66 7.06 16.80
N LEU A 279 -70.72 7.34 15.89
CA LEU A 279 -69.28 7.27 16.15
C LEU A 279 -68.85 8.17 17.33
N ARG A 280 -69.48 9.34 17.51
CA ARG A 280 -69.22 10.22 18.65
C ARG A 280 -69.78 9.66 19.95
N GLU A 281 -70.89 8.94 19.94
CA GLU A 281 -71.42 8.29 21.15
C GLU A 281 -70.53 7.11 21.58
N VAL A 282 -70.07 6.29 20.63
CA VAL A 282 -69.12 5.20 20.91
C VAL A 282 -67.79 5.74 21.45
N GLU A 283 -67.27 6.84 20.92
CA GLU A 283 -66.08 7.51 21.47
C GLU A 283 -66.32 8.02 22.89
N LYS A 284 -67.49 8.59 23.17
CA LYS A 284 -67.89 9.08 24.50
C LYS A 284 -68.00 7.94 25.52
N LEU A 285 -68.66 6.85 25.15
CA LEU A 285 -68.79 5.62 25.94
C LEU A 285 -67.42 5.00 26.23
N THR A 286 -66.55 4.92 25.22
CA THR A 286 -65.17 4.43 25.38
C THR A 286 -64.38 5.29 26.36
N ARG A 287 -64.50 6.63 26.27
CA ARG A 287 -63.83 7.56 27.19
C ARG A 287 -64.32 7.41 28.63
N SER A 288 -65.64 7.30 28.85
CA SER A 288 -66.19 7.05 30.19
C SER A 288 -65.80 5.68 30.75
N LEU A 289 -65.63 4.66 29.90
CA LEU A 289 -65.18 3.34 30.34
C LEU A 289 -63.70 3.35 30.75
N THR A 290 -62.86 4.14 30.06
CA THR A 290 -61.45 4.32 30.45
C THR A 290 -61.31 5.12 31.74
N GLU A 291 -62.11 6.18 31.93
CA GLU A 291 -62.11 6.97 33.18
C GLU A 291 -62.54 6.12 34.39
N ALA A 292 -63.64 5.34 34.26
CA ALA A 292 -64.09 4.42 35.30
C ALA A 292 -63.12 3.26 35.57
N SER A 293 -62.24 2.93 34.62
CA SER A 293 -61.17 1.92 34.80
C SER A 293 -59.95 2.47 35.54
N GLU A 294 -59.72 3.78 35.57
CA GLU A 294 -58.65 4.40 36.36
C GLU A 294 -59.08 4.69 37.80
N GLU A 295 -60.36 4.99 38.04
CA GLU A 295 -60.91 5.23 39.39
C GLU A 295 -60.95 3.98 40.30
N LEU A 296 -60.68 2.80 39.72
CA LEU A 296 -60.72 1.49 40.37
C LEU A 296 -59.32 0.87 40.62
N ARG A 297 -58.25 1.68 40.57
CA ARG A 297 -56.85 1.24 40.67
C ARG A 297 -56.05 1.96 41.75
#